data_AF-A0A7J3Z5J9-F1
#
_entry.id   AF-A0A7J3Z5J9-F1
#
_cell.length_a   1.000
_cell.length_b   1.000
_cell.length_c   1.000
_cell.angle_alpha   90.00
_cell.angle_beta   90.00
_cell.angle_gamma   90.00
#
_symmetry.space_group_name_H-M   'P 1'
#
loop_
_entity.id
_entity.type
_entity.pdbx_description
1 polymer ?
#
loop_
_entity_poly.entity_id
_entity_poly.type
_entity_poly.pdbx_seq_one_letter_code
_entity_poly.pdbx_strand_id
1 'polypeptide(L)'
;MQGSPHKKKALVLDTAAFLAALQLLMYGIELYTPRSVVEEVKDFESVQRFQLSESIERVKVEDPKHSFVSKAVEVARRHGVLERLSNTDLDVLALALQLSSQGYDVVVLTDDYVLQRILIELGLGFRPVKTRGVEKKRSEE
;
A
#
# COMPACT_ATOMS: atom_id res chain seq x y z
N MET A 1 3.86 17.13 32.01
CA MET A 1 3.58 16.83 30.59
C MET A 1 3.97 15.39 30.34
N GLN A 2 3.01 14.45 30.32
CA GLN A 2 3.29 13.05 30.01
C GLN A 2 3.32 12.91 28.49
N GLY A 3 4.48 12.53 27.95
CA GLY A 3 4.68 12.32 26.52
C GLY A 3 3.77 11.21 26.01
N SER A 4 3.01 11.49 24.95
CA SER A 4 2.21 10.50 24.25
C SER A 4 3.07 9.29 23.86
N PRO A 5 2.59 8.05 23.96
CA PRO A 5 3.33 6.90 23.47
C PRO A 5 3.59 7.11 21.98
N HIS A 6 4.87 7.19 21.58
CA HIS A 6 5.24 7.30 20.18
C HIS A 6 4.73 6.05 19.45
N LYS A 7 3.63 6.18 18.70
CA LYS A 7 3.17 5.12 17.79
C LYS A 7 4.30 4.79 16.82
N LYS A 8 4.59 3.51 16.66
CA LYS A 8 5.55 3.05 15.65
C LYS A 8 5.00 3.39 14.27
N LYS A 9 5.83 3.94 13.39
CA LYS A 9 5.43 4.25 12.03
C LYS A 9 5.55 3.02 11.14
N ALA A 10 4.52 2.76 10.35
CA ALA A 10 4.51 1.71 9.34
C ALA A 10 4.08 2.28 7.99
N LEU A 11 4.80 1.90 6.93
CA LEU A 11 4.40 2.18 5.56
C LEU A 11 3.85 0.92 4.93
N VAL A 12 2.68 1.03 4.31
CA VAL A 12 2.12 -0.02 3.46
C VAL A 12 2.38 0.34 2.01
N LEU A 13 3.06 -0.54 1.28
CA LEU A 13 3.44 -0.34 -0.11
C LEU A 13 2.42 -1.04 -1.01
N ASP A 14 1.78 -0.26 -1.86
CA ASP A 14 0.96 -0.72 -2.97
C ASP A 14 1.84 -1.02 -4.21
N THR A 15 1.26 -1.63 -5.25
CA THR A 15 1.91 -2.00 -6.51
C THR A 15 2.66 -0.83 -7.13
N ALA A 16 2.05 0.37 -7.17
CA ALA A 16 2.70 1.58 -7.69
C ALA A 16 3.98 1.96 -6.92
N ALA A 17 3.96 1.87 -5.58
CA ALA A 17 5.12 2.20 -4.75
C ALA A 17 6.27 1.21 -4.96
N PHE A 18 5.91 -0.05 -5.17
CA PHE A 18 6.86 -1.12 -5.40
C PHE A 18 7.53 -1.01 -6.78
N LEU A 19 6.76 -0.71 -7.82
CA LEU A 19 7.25 -0.45 -9.18
C LEU A 19 8.17 0.78 -9.23
N ALA A 20 7.89 1.80 -8.41
CA ALA A 20 8.73 2.97 -8.25
C ALA A 20 9.98 2.74 -7.37
N ALA A 21 10.19 1.51 -6.89
CA ALA A 21 11.32 1.11 -6.04
C ALA A 21 11.47 1.94 -4.75
N LEU A 22 10.37 2.46 -4.20
CA LEU A 22 10.41 3.30 -3.00
C LEU A 22 10.96 2.58 -1.77
N GLN A 23 10.80 1.26 -1.69
CA GLN A 23 11.38 0.40 -0.67
C GLN A 23 12.91 0.53 -0.55
N LEU A 24 13.60 0.87 -1.66
CA LEU A 24 15.05 1.06 -1.67
C LEU A 24 15.48 2.38 -1.03
N LEU A 25 14.58 3.37 -1.02
CA LEU A 25 14.85 4.75 -0.62
C LEU A 25 14.46 5.04 0.83
N MET A 26 13.69 4.16 1.46
CA MET A 26 13.14 4.38 2.81
C MET A 26 13.94 3.61 3.86
N TYR A 27 14.35 4.31 4.91
CA TYR A 27 15.22 3.82 5.99
C TYR A 27 14.63 4.20 7.35
N GLY A 28 14.87 3.37 8.37
CA GLY A 28 14.45 3.66 9.75
C GLY A 28 12.93 3.60 9.99
N ILE A 29 12.18 3.00 9.07
CA ILE A 29 10.73 2.82 9.16
C ILE A 29 10.35 1.40 8.73
N GLU A 30 9.31 0.84 9.34
CA GLU A 30 8.83 -0.50 9.01
C GLU A 30 8.02 -0.46 7.70
N LEU A 31 8.40 -1.31 6.75
CA LEU A 31 7.75 -1.41 5.44
C LEU A 31 6.97 -2.72 5.37
N TYR A 32 5.73 -2.63 4.91
CA TYR A 32 4.79 -3.74 4.81
C TYR A 32 4.16 -3.79 3.42
N THR A 33 3.87 -4.98 2.94
CA THR A 33 3.09 -5.18 1.70
C THR A 33 2.39 -6.54 1.76
N PRO A 34 1.16 -6.68 1.24
CA PRO A 34 0.55 -8.00 1.11
C PRO A 34 1.20 -8.79 -0.04
N ARG A 35 1.06 -10.12 -0.02
CA ARG A 35 1.61 -10.99 -1.06
C ARG A 35 0.96 -10.74 -2.43
N SER A 36 -0.30 -10.32 -2.46
CA SER A 36 -1.01 -9.99 -3.70
C SER A 36 -0.33 -8.87 -4.48
N VAL A 37 0.24 -7.85 -3.80
CA VAL A 37 1.05 -6.79 -4.45
C VAL A 37 2.31 -7.39 -5.08
N VAL A 38 2.98 -8.29 -4.35
CA VAL A 38 4.19 -8.98 -4.82
C VAL A 38 3.91 -9.81 -6.07
N GLU A 39 2.78 -10.51 -6.11
CA GLU A 39 2.34 -11.31 -7.25
C GLU A 39 1.99 -10.43 -8.45
N GLU A 40 1.22 -9.36 -8.22
CA GLU A 40 0.86 -8.40 -9.28
C GLU A 40 2.11 -7.77 -9.92
N VAL A 41 3.11 -7.36 -9.11
CA VAL A 41 4.37 -6.81 -9.63
C VAL A 41 5.14 -7.82 -10.50
N LYS A 42 5.12 -9.12 -10.14
CA LYS A 42 5.76 -10.18 -10.95
C LYS A 42 5.07 -10.35 -12.30
N ASP A 43 3.77 -10.09 -12.38
CA ASP A 43 3.01 -10.19 -13.62
C ASP A 43 3.26 -8.97 -14.55
N PHE A 44 3.48 -7.77 -13.97
CA PHE A 44 3.76 -6.55 -14.74
C PHE A 44 5.20 -6.45 -15.27
N GLU A 45 6.19 -6.97 -14.55
CA GLU A 45 7.61 -6.86 -14.91
C GLU A 45 8.25 -8.24 -15.05
N SER A 46 9.04 -8.44 -16.11
CA SER A 46 9.91 -9.62 -16.28
C SER A 46 10.97 -9.65 -15.18
N VAL A 47 10.64 -10.22 -14.01
CA VAL A 47 11.47 -10.85 -12.97
C VAL A 47 12.60 -10.00 -12.30
N GLN A 48 13.27 -9.09 -12.99
CA GLN A 48 14.52 -8.44 -12.58
C GLN A 48 14.33 -7.35 -11.50
N ARG A 49 13.24 -6.58 -11.53
CA ARG A 49 12.95 -5.57 -10.49
C ARG A 49 12.39 -6.20 -9.21
N PHE A 50 11.62 -7.29 -9.36
CA PHE A 50 11.13 -8.05 -8.22
C PHE A 50 12.28 -8.73 -7.45
N GLN A 51 13.26 -9.31 -8.15
CA GLN A 51 14.47 -9.90 -7.53
C GLN A 51 15.31 -8.88 -6.74
N LEU A 52 15.33 -7.61 -7.18
CA LEU A 52 15.98 -6.52 -6.44
C LEU A 52 15.28 -6.21 -5.10
N SER A 53 14.01 -6.57 -4.94
CA SER A 53 13.24 -6.30 -3.71
C SER A 53 13.27 -7.45 -2.70
N GLU A 54 13.25 -8.71 -3.15
CA GLU A 54 13.41 -9.88 -2.28
C GLU A 54 14.79 -9.92 -1.63
N SER A 55 15.81 -9.39 -2.30
CA SER A 55 17.20 -9.44 -1.83
C SER A 55 17.51 -8.56 -0.60
N ILE A 56 16.57 -7.76 -0.10
CA ILE A 56 16.89 -6.70 0.89
C ILE A 56 16.31 -6.99 2.28
N GLU A 57 15.49 -8.03 2.48
CA GLU A 57 14.82 -8.36 3.77
C GLU A 57 14.14 -7.14 4.45
N ARG A 58 13.90 -6.06 3.70
CA ARG A 58 13.52 -4.74 4.23
C ARG A 58 12.01 -4.57 4.28
N VAL A 59 11.31 -5.24 3.37
CA VAL A 59 9.85 -5.21 3.29
C VAL A 59 9.30 -6.48 3.92
N LYS A 60 8.44 -6.31 4.91
CA LYS A 60 7.69 -7.40 5.52
C LYS A 60 6.52 -7.75 4.62
N VAL A 61 6.59 -8.90 3.96
CA VAL A 61 5.47 -9.45 3.21
C VAL A 61 4.54 -10.12 4.21
N GLU A 62 3.42 -9.47 4.53
CA GLU A 62 2.44 -9.92 5.52
C GLU A 62 1.03 -9.83 4.92
N ASP A 63 0.37 -10.98 4.83
CA ASP A 63 -1.02 -11.03 4.39
C ASP A 63 -1.96 -10.62 5.54
N PRO A 64 -2.96 -9.76 5.28
CA PRO A 64 -3.93 -9.37 6.28
C PRO A 64 -4.74 -10.58 6.77
N LYS A 65 -5.15 -10.58 8.04
CA LYS A 65 -6.07 -11.59 8.54
C LYS A 65 -7.41 -11.46 7.82
N HIS A 66 -8.08 -12.59 7.61
CA HIS A 66 -9.40 -12.65 6.95
C HIS A 66 -10.45 -11.69 7.55
N SER A 67 -10.40 -11.44 8.86
CA SER A 67 -11.28 -10.47 9.52
C SER A 67 -11.06 -9.02 9.05
N PHE A 68 -9.81 -8.65 8.76
CA PHE A 68 -9.48 -7.33 8.20
C PHE A 68 -9.80 -7.24 6.72
N VAL A 69 -9.65 -8.32 5.95
CA VAL A 69 -10.12 -8.39 4.56
C VAL A 69 -11.63 -8.19 4.50
N SER A 70 -12.37 -8.91 5.35
CA SER A 70 -13.83 -8.75 5.45
C SER A 70 -14.22 -7.32 5.82
N LYS A 71 -13.47 -6.70 6.74
CA LYS A 71 -13.67 -5.29 7.12
C LYS A 71 -13.37 -4.33 5.98
N ALA A 72 -12.31 -4.54 5.21
CA ALA A 72 -11.96 -3.74 4.04
C ALA A 72 -13.07 -3.81 2.98
N VAL A 73 -13.61 -5.01 2.71
CA VAL A 73 -14.76 -5.21 1.82
C VAL A 73 -15.99 -4.46 2.32
N GLU A 74 -16.29 -4.54 3.61
CA GLU A 74 -17.44 -3.82 4.19
C GLU A 74 -17.28 -2.29 4.05
N VAL A 75 -16.09 -1.77 4.34
CA VAL A 75 -15.76 -0.35 4.14
C VAL A 75 -15.93 0.04 2.68
N ALA A 76 -15.30 -0.69 1.75
CA ALA A 76 -15.40 -0.40 0.33
C ALA A 76 -16.84 -0.42 -0.18
N ARG A 77 -17.66 -1.38 0.30
CA ARG A 77 -19.09 -1.45 0.00
C ARG A 77 -19.84 -0.25 0.55
N ARG A 78 -19.62 0.13 1.81
CA ARG A 78 -20.26 1.27 2.47
C ARG A 78 -19.97 2.58 1.76
N HIS A 79 -18.76 2.74 1.21
CA HIS A 79 -18.36 3.93 0.45
C HIS A 79 -18.71 3.86 -1.04
N GLY A 80 -19.38 2.79 -1.50
CA GLY A 80 -19.86 2.63 -2.87
C GLY A 80 -18.74 2.42 -3.90
N VAL A 81 -17.61 1.85 -3.48
CA VAL A 81 -16.40 1.72 -4.31
C VAL A 81 -15.88 0.29 -4.40
N LEU A 82 -16.57 -0.70 -3.82
CA LEU A 82 -16.16 -2.10 -3.85
C LEU A 82 -15.85 -2.60 -5.26
N GLU A 83 -16.74 -2.33 -6.23
CA GLU A 83 -16.57 -2.74 -7.63
C GLU A 83 -15.43 -2.02 -8.37
N ARG A 84 -14.82 -0.99 -7.75
CA ARG A 84 -13.72 -0.21 -8.31
C ARG A 84 -12.36 -0.59 -7.73
N LEU A 85 -12.33 -1.43 -6.69
CA LEU A 85 -11.11 -1.91 -6.06
C LEU A 85 -10.82 -3.33 -6.53
N SER A 86 -9.58 -3.61 -6.85
CA SER A 86 -9.11 -4.97 -7.06
C SER A 86 -9.01 -5.73 -5.73
N ASN A 87 -8.80 -7.05 -5.81
CA ASN A 87 -8.48 -7.84 -4.62
C ASN A 87 -7.17 -7.36 -3.96
N THR A 88 -6.17 -6.96 -4.76
CA THR A 88 -4.92 -6.38 -4.26
C THR A 88 -5.19 -5.10 -3.46
N ASP A 89 -6.02 -4.19 -3.98
CA ASP A 89 -6.37 -2.95 -3.28
C ASP A 89 -7.07 -3.23 -1.94
N LEU A 90 -7.94 -4.24 -1.90
CA LEU A 90 -8.62 -4.67 -0.69
C LEU A 90 -7.64 -5.26 0.34
N ASP A 91 -6.64 -6.02 -0.10
CA ASP A 91 -5.59 -6.54 0.78
C ASP A 91 -4.70 -5.43 1.34
N VAL A 92 -4.33 -4.44 0.51
CA VAL A 92 -3.58 -3.25 0.94
C VAL A 92 -4.36 -2.47 2.01
N LEU A 93 -5.64 -2.22 1.75
CA LEU A 93 -6.53 -1.56 2.71
C LEU A 93 -6.69 -2.37 4.00
N ALA A 94 -6.88 -3.69 3.89
CA ALA A 94 -7.00 -4.59 5.02
C ALA A 94 -5.74 -4.62 5.88
N LEU A 95 -4.56 -4.66 5.26
CA LEU A 95 -3.28 -4.63 5.96
C LEU A 95 -3.07 -3.29 6.68
N ALA A 96 -3.43 -2.18 6.05
CA ALA A 96 -3.38 -0.86 6.68
C ALA A 96 -4.30 -0.77 7.91
N LEU A 97 -5.53 -1.29 7.81
CA LEU A 97 -6.46 -1.40 8.93
C LEU A 97 -5.94 -2.31 10.05
N GLN A 98 -5.32 -3.43 9.69
CA GLN A 98 -4.71 -4.38 10.63
C GLN A 98 -3.59 -3.70 11.43
N LEU A 99 -2.63 -3.07 10.76
CA LEU A 99 -1.51 -2.39 11.42
C LEU A 99 -2.00 -1.22 12.29
N SER A 100 -2.97 -0.46 11.80
CA SER A 100 -3.57 0.63 12.60
C SER A 100 -4.21 0.09 13.89
N SER A 101 -4.90 -1.06 13.83
CA SER A 101 -5.46 -1.72 15.02
C SER A 101 -4.41 -2.25 16.00
N GLN A 102 -3.20 -2.54 15.52
CA GLN A 102 -2.05 -2.95 16.34
C GLN A 102 -1.30 -1.75 16.96
N GLY A 103 -1.78 -0.52 16.71
CA GLY A 103 -1.21 0.70 17.30
C GLY A 103 -0.16 1.40 16.44
N TYR A 104 0.02 0.99 15.17
CA TYR A 104 0.90 1.69 14.25
C TYR A 104 0.30 3.02 13.77
N ASP A 105 1.18 3.98 13.49
CA ASP A 105 0.88 5.16 12.68
C ASP A 105 1.13 4.79 11.21
N VAL A 106 0.05 4.50 10.49
CA VAL A 106 0.08 3.87 9.16
C VAL A 106 -0.04 4.92 8.05
N VAL A 107 0.86 4.83 7.07
CA VAL A 107 0.77 5.59 5.82
C VAL A 107 0.85 4.64 4.63
N VAL A 108 -0.15 4.68 3.75
CA VAL A 108 -0.14 3.89 2.51
C VAL A 108 0.53 4.68 1.39
N LEU A 109 1.43 4.04 0.64
CA LEU A 109 2.05 4.61 -0.55
C LEU A 109 1.31 4.11 -1.78
N THR A 110 0.46 4.96 -2.37
CA THR A 110 -0.40 4.59 -3.52
C THR A 110 -0.72 5.82 -4.37
N ASP A 111 -0.92 5.62 -5.67
CA ASP A 111 -1.43 6.63 -6.61
C ASP A 111 -2.92 6.44 -6.94
N ASP A 112 -3.58 5.39 -6.42
CA ASP A 112 -4.99 5.13 -6.70
C ASP A 112 -5.89 6.10 -5.91
N TYR A 113 -6.62 6.95 -6.63
CA TYR A 113 -7.51 7.96 -6.03
C TYR A 113 -8.69 7.35 -5.25
N VAL A 114 -9.15 6.16 -5.62
CA VAL A 114 -10.26 5.47 -4.94
C VAL A 114 -9.79 4.99 -3.58
N LEU A 115 -8.62 4.34 -3.53
CA LEU A 115 -8.00 3.88 -2.28
C LEU A 115 -7.63 5.06 -1.38
N GLN A 116 -7.01 6.12 -1.93
CA GLN A 116 -6.68 7.35 -1.18
C GLN A 116 -7.92 7.95 -0.51
N ARG A 117 -9.04 8.06 -1.22
CA ARG A 117 -10.29 8.57 -0.67
C ARG A 117 -10.75 7.76 0.54
N ILE A 118 -10.72 6.44 0.46
CA ILE A 118 -11.11 5.57 1.57
C ILE A 118 -10.17 5.75 2.76
N LEU A 119 -8.87 5.86 2.53
CA LEU A 119 -7.89 6.08 3.60
C LEU A 119 -8.16 7.38 4.36
N ILE A 120 -8.48 8.46 3.64
CA ILE A 120 -8.88 9.75 4.25
C ILE A 120 -10.12 9.55 5.15
N GLU A 121 -11.17 8.91 4.64
CA GLU A 121 -12.42 8.67 5.37
C GLU A 121 -12.20 7.81 6.64
N LEU A 122 -11.21 6.91 6.61
CA LEU A 122 -10.82 6.08 7.75
C LEU A 122 -9.84 6.77 8.72
N GLY A 123 -9.40 7.99 8.41
CA GLY A 123 -8.38 8.70 9.19
C GLY A 123 -6.98 8.06 9.11
N LEU A 124 -6.71 7.29 8.04
CA LEU A 124 -5.40 6.71 7.74
C LEU A 124 -4.60 7.64 6.83
N GLY A 125 -3.27 7.66 7.01
CA GLY A 125 -2.39 8.45 6.16
C GLY A 125 -2.21 7.81 4.79
N PHE A 126 -1.98 8.63 3.77
CA PHE A 126 -1.44 8.17 2.50
C PHE A 126 -0.40 9.16 1.97
N ARG A 127 0.45 8.69 1.06
CA ARG A 127 1.36 9.55 0.31
C ARG A 127 1.41 9.09 -1.16
N PRO A 128 1.17 9.99 -2.12
CA PRO A 128 1.24 9.66 -3.54
C PRO A 128 2.66 9.26 -3.95
N VAL A 129 2.75 8.35 -4.90
CA VAL A 129 3.98 7.85 -5.50
C VAL A 129 4.37 8.80 -6.63
N LYS A 130 5.09 9.88 -6.28
CA LYS A 130 5.65 10.78 -7.29
C LYS A 130 6.73 10.07 -8.12
N THR A 131 6.34 9.41 -9.20
CA THR A 131 7.28 9.02 -10.25
C THR A 131 7.62 10.25 -11.09
N ARG A 132 8.92 10.52 -11.34
CA ARG A 132 9.30 11.29 -12.54
C ARG A 132 8.84 10.41 -13.70
N GLY A 133 7.65 10.71 -14.22
CA GLY A 133 6.98 9.87 -15.20
C GLY A 133 7.84 9.60 -16.42
N VAL A 134 7.67 8.40 -16.99
CA VAL A 134 7.75 8.30 -18.45
C VAL A 134 6.49 9.00 -18.95
N GLU A 135 6.66 10.24 -19.43
CA GLU A 135 5.64 10.96 -20.19
C GLU A 135 5.16 10.07 -21.33
N LYS A 136 3.99 9.47 -21.16
CA LYS A 136 3.31 8.78 -22.26
C LYS A 136 2.81 9.88 -23.19
N LYS A 137 3.58 10.15 -24.26
CA LYS A 137 3.17 11.02 -25.37
C LYS A 137 1.74 10.61 -25.78
N ARG A 138 0.77 11.47 -25.50
CA ARG A 138 -0.49 11.50 -26.25
C ARG A 138 -0.11 11.95 -27.65
N SER A 139 -0.07 11.01 -28.59
CA SER A 139 -0.30 11.31 -29.99
C SER A 139 -1.77 11.70 -30.12
N GLU A 140 -2.02 13.00 -30.23
CA GLU A 140 -3.27 13.52 -30.77
C GLU A 140 -3.31 13.22 -32.28
N GLU A 141 -4.53 12.97 -32.76
CA GLU A 141 -4.91 12.67 -34.16
C GLU A 141 -4.38 13.66 -35.20
#